data_AF-A0A3B9XQU1-F1
#
_entry.id   AF-A0A3B9XQU1-F1
#
_cell.length_a   1.000
_cell.length_b   1.000
_cell.length_c   1.000
_cell.angle_alpha   90.00
_cell.angle_beta   90.00
_cell.angle_gamma   90.00
#
_symmetry.space_group_name_H-M   'P 1'
#
loop_
_entity.id
_entity.type
_entity.pdbx_description
1 polymer ?
#
loop_
_entity_poly.entity_id
_entity_poly.type
_entity_poly.pdbx_seq_one_letter_code
_entity_poly.pdbx_strand_id
1 'polypeptide(L)'
;QISAVDKKAVSVSLDFFNEVDRTSPVRIHLGQVLGKGDHMDYALQKAVELGVSEITPLLSQRCEVKLSSQRMHKKLEQWRNLLISACEQCGMNIVPTIHPPMTLLRWAESAEAERKWILHTEDLPSNPFSADAPESLCFAVGPEGGFSEEEVEQAKDYGFDCITLGPRVWRTETAPIVLLSLVQLSWGDFLL
;
A
#
# COMPACT_ATOMS: atom_id res chain seq x y z
N GLN A 1 15.84 -29.23 0.45
CA GLN A 1 17.07 -29.43 -0.34
C GLN A 1 16.76 -29.47 -1.84
N ILE A 2 17.63 -28.98 -2.73
CA ILE A 2 17.44 -29.18 -4.20
C ILE A 2 17.73 -30.64 -4.55
N SER A 3 16.76 -31.35 -5.13
CA SER A 3 16.86 -32.78 -5.45
C SER A 3 17.17 -33.04 -6.93
N ALA A 4 16.76 -32.16 -7.85
CA ALA A 4 17.11 -32.23 -9.27
C ALA A 4 17.00 -30.86 -9.94
N VAL A 5 17.80 -30.64 -11.01
CA VAL A 5 17.79 -29.42 -11.82
C VAL A 5 17.82 -29.78 -13.31
N ASP A 6 16.84 -29.31 -14.05
CA ASP A 6 16.73 -29.39 -15.51
C ASP A 6 16.64 -27.98 -16.12
N LYS A 7 16.73 -27.87 -17.45
CA LYS A 7 16.66 -26.57 -18.17
C LYS A 7 15.40 -25.75 -17.88
N LYS A 8 14.28 -26.38 -17.50
CA LYS A 8 12.98 -25.72 -17.23
C LYS A 8 12.28 -26.23 -15.98
N ALA A 9 12.94 -27.05 -15.17
CA ALA A 9 12.35 -27.63 -13.97
C ALA A 9 13.38 -27.73 -12.86
N VAL A 10 12.94 -27.48 -11.63
CA VAL A 10 13.73 -27.69 -10.42
C VAL A 10 12.86 -28.49 -9.45
N SER A 11 13.39 -29.58 -8.94
CA SER A 11 12.74 -30.37 -7.89
C SER A 11 13.41 -30.10 -6.55
N VAL A 12 12.60 -29.98 -5.51
CA VAL A 12 13.07 -29.72 -4.14
C VAL A 12 12.39 -30.68 -3.16
N SER A 13 13.13 -31.11 -2.13
CA SER A 13 12.56 -31.72 -0.92
C SER A 13 12.30 -30.63 0.12
N LEU A 14 11.18 -30.73 0.83
CA LEU A 14 10.92 -29.90 1.99
C LEU A 14 11.54 -30.58 3.22
N ASP A 15 12.41 -29.87 3.93
CA ASP A 15 13.16 -30.45 5.06
C ASP A 15 12.59 -29.97 6.40
N PHE A 16 12.34 -28.66 6.54
CA PHE A 16 11.72 -28.07 7.73
C PHE A 16 10.81 -26.90 7.35
N PHE A 17 9.86 -26.57 8.21
CA PHE A 17 9.02 -25.39 8.11
C PHE A 17 9.54 -24.30 9.05
N ASN A 18 9.62 -23.06 8.56
CA ASN A 18 9.97 -21.91 9.37
C ASN A 18 8.70 -21.12 9.71
N GLU A 19 8.31 -21.12 10.99
CA GLU A 19 7.11 -20.44 11.50
C GLU A 19 7.30 -18.94 11.73
N VAL A 20 8.49 -18.38 11.50
CA VAL A 20 8.76 -16.95 11.71
C VAL A 20 7.82 -16.10 10.86
N ASP A 21 6.93 -15.35 11.51
CA ASP A 21 6.11 -14.32 10.89
C ASP A 21 6.88 -12.99 10.86
N ARG A 22 6.98 -12.38 9.68
CA ARG A 22 7.65 -11.10 9.45
C ARG A 22 6.68 -9.98 9.10
N THR A 23 5.38 -10.23 9.24
CA THR A 23 4.37 -9.20 9.02
C THR A 23 4.36 -8.19 10.16
N SER A 24 3.95 -6.96 9.82
CA SER A 24 3.73 -5.91 10.81
C SER A 24 2.58 -6.30 11.75
N PRO A 25 2.66 -5.96 13.05
CA PRO A 25 1.54 -6.18 13.98
C PRO A 25 0.31 -5.33 13.63
N VAL A 26 0.48 -4.26 12.85
CA VAL A 26 -0.62 -3.46 12.31
C VAL A 26 -0.95 -3.98 10.91
N ARG A 27 -2.21 -4.37 10.66
CA ARG A 27 -2.66 -4.70 9.30
C ARG A 27 -2.84 -3.41 8.50
N ILE A 28 -2.01 -3.21 7.47
CA ILE A 28 -1.99 -1.97 6.69
C ILE A 28 -2.54 -2.18 5.28
N HIS A 29 -3.56 -1.40 4.91
CA HIS A 29 -4.15 -1.37 3.57
C HIS A 29 -3.89 -0.04 2.86
N LEU A 30 -3.02 -0.07 1.85
CA LEU A 30 -2.69 1.07 1.00
C LEU A 30 -3.69 1.20 -0.17
N GLY A 31 -4.42 2.30 -0.21
CA GLY A 31 -5.14 2.77 -1.40
C GLY A 31 -4.25 3.69 -2.23
N GLN A 32 -3.66 3.19 -3.32
CA GLN A 32 -2.71 3.97 -4.13
C GLN A 32 -3.36 4.41 -5.44
N VAL A 33 -3.58 5.71 -5.64
CA VAL A 33 -4.10 6.20 -6.93
C VAL A 33 -3.10 5.90 -8.06
N LEU A 34 -3.64 5.48 -9.21
CA LEU A 34 -2.86 5.21 -10.41
C LEU A 34 -2.05 6.45 -10.84
N GLY A 35 -0.73 6.32 -10.81
CA GLY A 35 0.23 7.31 -11.31
C GLY A 35 0.76 6.97 -12.71
N LYS A 36 1.39 7.94 -13.37
CA LYS A 36 2.06 7.75 -14.66
C LYS A 36 3.42 7.05 -14.48
N GLY A 37 3.90 6.40 -15.54
CA GLY A 37 5.25 5.84 -15.59
C GLY A 37 5.53 4.76 -14.53
N ASP A 38 6.78 4.71 -14.08
CA ASP A 38 7.28 3.67 -13.17
C ASP A 38 7.13 4.05 -11.69
N HIS A 39 6.54 5.22 -11.38
CA HIS A 39 6.32 5.69 -10.00
C HIS A 39 5.46 4.71 -9.19
N MET A 40 4.46 4.09 -9.82
CA MET A 40 3.64 3.08 -9.18
C MET A 40 4.46 1.85 -8.80
N ASP A 41 5.27 1.31 -9.70
CA ASP A 41 6.05 0.11 -9.45
C ASP A 41 7.03 0.37 -8.28
N TYR A 42 7.64 1.55 -8.21
CA TYR A 42 8.47 1.94 -7.06
C TYR A 42 7.67 2.01 -5.75
N ALA A 43 6.51 2.68 -5.75
CA ALA A 43 5.67 2.80 -4.57
C ALA A 43 5.23 1.42 -4.03
N LEU A 44 4.81 0.53 -4.92
CA LEU A 44 4.37 -0.82 -4.56
C LEU A 44 5.52 -1.67 -4.01
N GLN A 45 6.67 -1.66 -4.68
CA GLN A 45 7.86 -2.37 -4.20
C GLN A 45 8.24 -1.91 -2.78
N LYS A 46 8.29 -0.59 -2.56
CA LYS A 46 8.66 -0.04 -1.24
C LYS A 46 7.60 -0.24 -0.19
N ALA A 47 6.32 -0.25 -0.57
CA ALA A 47 5.26 -0.59 0.37
C ALA A 47 5.39 -2.03 0.90
N VAL A 48 5.78 -2.99 0.05
CA VAL A 48 6.06 -4.38 0.47
C VAL A 48 7.26 -4.45 1.41
N GLU A 49 8.36 -3.77 1.06
CA GLU A 49 9.55 -3.71 1.91
C GLU A 49 9.25 -3.11 3.30
N LEU A 50 8.24 -2.25 3.39
CA LEU A 50 7.78 -1.59 4.62
C LEU A 50 6.58 -2.29 5.29
N GLY A 51 6.29 -3.54 4.92
CA GLY A 51 5.33 -4.38 5.64
C GLY A 51 3.85 -4.08 5.37
N VAL A 52 3.50 -3.50 4.22
CA VAL A 52 2.08 -3.35 3.82
C VAL A 52 1.41 -4.72 3.72
N SER A 53 0.16 -4.84 4.18
CA SER A 53 -0.59 -6.10 4.11
C SER A 53 -1.41 -6.20 2.83
N GLU A 54 -1.98 -5.08 2.39
CA GLU A 54 -2.88 -5.03 1.24
C GLU A 54 -2.71 -3.75 0.44
N ILE A 55 -2.93 -3.85 -0.87
CA ILE A 55 -2.84 -2.73 -1.80
C ILE A 55 -4.05 -2.75 -2.72
N THR A 56 -4.78 -1.64 -2.79
CA THR A 56 -5.80 -1.41 -3.81
C THR A 56 -5.38 -0.26 -4.71
N PRO A 57 -5.17 -0.48 -6.02
CA PRO A 57 -4.99 0.60 -6.96
C PRO A 57 -6.28 1.42 -7.09
N LEU A 58 -6.19 2.75 -7.00
CA LEU A 58 -7.35 3.63 -6.99
C LEU A 58 -7.48 4.48 -8.25
N LEU A 59 -8.72 4.77 -8.62
CA LEU A 59 -9.10 5.78 -9.60
C LEU A 59 -9.68 6.99 -8.87
N SER A 60 -9.16 8.17 -9.17
CA SER A 60 -9.63 9.46 -8.63
C SER A 60 -9.97 10.44 -9.76
N GLN A 61 -10.63 11.55 -9.43
CA GLN A 61 -11.03 12.59 -10.38
C GLN A 61 -9.82 13.19 -11.12
N ARG A 62 -8.69 13.37 -10.42
CA ARG A 62 -7.45 13.94 -10.96
C ARG A 62 -6.46 12.89 -11.47
N CYS A 63 -6.90 11.64 -11.62
CA CYS A 63 -6.10 10.58 -12.21
C CYS A 63 -6.08 10.69 -13.74
N GLU A 64 -4.89 10.87 -14.31
CA GLU A 64 -4.71 11.00 -15.76
C GLU A 64 -4.56 9.64 -16.48
N VAL A 65 -4.46 8.54 -15.71
CA VAL A 65 -4.23 7.20 -16.25
C VAL A 65 -5.55 6.56 -16.67
N LYS A 66 -5.70 6.34 -17.98
CA LYS A 66 -6.80 5.56 -18.56
C LYS A 66 -6.25 4.29 -19.20
N LEU A 67 -6.46 3.15 -18.56
CA LEU A 67 -6.09 1.84 -19.10
C LEU A 67 -7.34 1.08 -19.56
N SER A 68 -7.24 0.38 -20.69
CA SER A 68 -8.27 -0.59 -21.07
C SER A 68 -8.26 -1.78 -20.10
N SER A 69 -9.39 -2.47 -19.96
CA SER A 69 -9.52 -3.62 -19.05
C SER A 69 -8.46 -4.69 -19.28
N GLN A 70 -8.10 -4.96 -20.54
CA GLN A 70 -7.05 -5.92 -20.88
C GLN A 70 -5.66 -5.47 -20.43
N ARG A 71 -5.32 -4.18 -20.61
CA ARG A 71 -4.03 -3.63 -20.14
C ARG A 71 -3.95 -3.62 -18.62
N MET A 72 -5.08 -3.32 -17.97
CA MET A 72 -5.18 -3.33 -16.52
C MET A 72 -4.95 -4.72 -15.94
N HIS A 73 -5.57 -5.76 -16.52
CA HIS A 73 -5.34 -7.14 -16.07
C HIS A 73 -3.87 -7.55 -16.20
N LYS A 74 -3.22 -7.24 -17.33
CA LYS A 74 -1.78 -7.50 -17.50
C LYS A 74 -0.92 -6.74 -16.48
N LYS A 75 -1.28 -5.50 -16.16
CA LYS A 75 -0.54 -4.68 -15.20
C LYS A 75 -0.71 -5.18 -13.76
N LEU A 76 -1.90 -5.67 -13.39
CA LEU A 76 -2.11 -6.38 -12.11
C LEU A 76 -1.21 -7.60 -11.98
N GLU A 77 -1.13 -8.45 -13.01
CA GLU A 77 -0.23 -9.62 -12.99
C GLU A 77 1.25 -9.22 -12.88
N GLN A 78 1.65 -8.12 -13.54
CA GLN A 78 2.99 -7.55 -13.38
C GLN A 78 3.26 -7.10 -11.94
N TRP A 79 2.31 -6.41 -11.31
CA TRP A 79 2.44 -5.99 -9.92
C TRP A 79 2.42 -7.15 -8.94
N ARG A 80 1.65 -8.22 -9.18
CA ARG A 80 1.72 -9.43 -8.37
C ARG A 80 3.13 -10.02 -8.37
N ASN A 81 3.76 -10.14 -9.53
CA ASN A 81 5.14 -10.61 -9.63
C ASN A 81 6.13 -9.66 -8.94
N LEU A 82 5.92 -8.34 -9.06
CA LEU A 82 6.72 -7.33 -8.37
C LEU A 82 6.63 -7.48 -6.84
N LEU A 83 5.43 -7.69 -6.30
CA LEU A 83 5.20 -7.94 -4.87
C LEU A 83 5.90 -9.21 -4.41
N ILE A 84 5.82 -10.30 -5.20
CA ILE A 84 6.53 -11.57 -4.90
C ILE A 84 8.03 -11.34 -4.85
N SER A 85 8.62 -10.70 -5.87
CA SER A 85 10.05 -10.43 -5.91
C SER A 85 10.52 -9.49 -4.80
N ALA A 86 9.70 -8.52 -4.40
CA ALA A 86 9.99 -7.67 -3.24
C ALA A 86 10.01 -8.49 -1.95
N CYS A 87 9.03 -9.39 -1.76
CA CYS A 87 8.99 -10.31 -0.61
C CYS A 87 10.22 -11.23 -0.57
N GLU A 88 10.60 -11.82 -1.70
CA GLU A 88 11.82 -12.64 -1.81
C GLU A 88 13.09 -11.86 -1.42
N GLN A 89 13.14 -10.57 -1.76
CA GLN A 89 14.31 -9.72 -1.49
C GLN A 89 14.37 -9.23 -0.05
N CYS A 90 13.28 -8.70 0.51
CA CYS A 90 13.24 -8.19 1.89
C CYS A 90 13.04 -9.31 2.92
N GLY A 91 12.64 -10.49 2.46
CA GLY A 91 12.40 -11.67 3.27
C GLY A 91 11.03 -11.71 3.93
N MET A 92 10.07 -10.89 3.52
CA MET A 92 8.65 -11.06 3.88
C MET A 92 8.18 -12.44 3.43
N ASN A 93 7.60 -13.21 4.34
CA ASN A 93 7.15 -14.58 4.08
C ASN A 93 5.65 -14.71 3.80
N ILE A 94 4.93 -13.60 3.84
CA ILE A 94 3.52 -13.48 3.43
C ILE A 94 3.47 -12.41 2.35
N VAL A 95 3.02 -12.78 1.15
CA VAL A 95 2.90 -11.84 0.02
C VAL A 95 1.67 -10.97 0.23
N PRO A 96 1.79 -9.62 0.19
CA PRO A 96 0.65 -8.73 0.33
C PRO A 96 -0.40 -8.95 -0.76
N THR A 97 -1.67 -8.75 -0.42
CA THR A 97 -2.74 -8.87 -1.41
C THR A 97 -2.80 -7.61 -2.27
N ILE A 98 -2.77 -7.76 -3.59
CA ILE A 98 -3.10 -6.67 -4.53
C ILE A 98 -4.49 -6.89 -5.13
N HIS A 99 -5.39 -5.94 -4.87
CA HIS A 99 -6.78 -6.00 -5.29
C HIS A 99 -6.98 -5.44 -6.72
N PRO A 100 -8.10 -5.76 -7.39
CA PRO A 100 -8.50 -5.08 -8.60
C PRO A 100 -8.68 -3.56 -8.37
N PRO A 101 -8.44 -2.72 -9.40
CA PRO A 101 -8.62 -1.28 -9.26
C PRO A 101 -10.08 -0.92 -9.03
N MET A 102 -10.31 0.11 -8.21
CA MET A 102 -11.64 0.66 -7.98
C MET A 102 -11.57 2.18 -7.76
N THR A 103 -12.71 2.86 -7.83
CA THR A 103 -12.79 4.30 -7.53
C THR A 103 -12.52 4.56 -6.05
N LEU A 104 -11.91 5.70 -5.72
CA LEU A 104 -11.68 6.13 -4.34
C LEU A 104 -12.90 5.96 -3.43
N LEU A 105 -14.08 6.44 -3.85
CA LEU A 105 -15.28 6.40 -3.02
C LEU A 105 -15.78 4.98 -2.75
N ARG A 106 -15.75 4.11 -3.76
CA ARG A 106 -16.10 2.68 -3.58
C ARG A 106 -15.14 1.97 -2.64
N TRP A 107 -13.87 2.33 -2.70
CA TRP A 107 -12.89 1.82 -1.74
C TRP A 107 -13.16 2.36 -0.34
N ALA A 108 -13.40 3.67 -0.18
CA ALA A 108 -13.70 4.28 1.11
C ALA A 108 -14.96 3.69 1.76
N GLU A 109 -16.01 3.45 0.97
CA GLU A 109 -17.27 2.80 1.38
C GLU A 109 -17.06 1.36 1.89
N SER A 110 -16.13 0.62 1.29
CA SER A 110 -15.91 -0.81 1.60
C SER A 110 -14.71 -1.08 2.51
N ALA A 111 -13.85 -0.09 2.76
CA ALA A 111 -12.66 -0.24 3.59
C ALA A 111 -13.05 -0.42 5.07
N GLU A 112 -12.64 -1.54 5.64
CA GLU A 112 -12.81 -1.86 7.06
C GLU A 112 -11.45 -1.82 7.75
N ALA A 113 -11.25 -0.78 8.57
CA ALA A 113 -10.06 -0.59 9.39
C ALA A 113 -10.42 0.27 10.62
N GLU A 114 -9.69 0.08 11.71
CA GLU A 114 -9.86 0.85 12.95
C GLU A 114 -9.43 2.31 12.78
N ARG A 115 -8.41 2.54 11.94
CA ARG A 115 -8.00 3.88 11.47
C ARG A 115 -8.12 3.95 9.95
N LYS A 116 -8.65 5.07 9.47
CA LYS A 116 -8.80 5.33 8.03
C LYS A 116 -8.28 6.73 7.73
N TRP A 117 -7.33 6.84 6.81
CA TRP A 117 -6.67 8.11 6.52
C TRP A 117 -6.70 8.47 5.04
N ILE A 118 -6.87 9.75 4.73
CA ILE A 118 -6.69 10.28 3.38
C ILE A 118 -5.59 11.35 3.43
N LEU A 119 -4.56 11.19 2.60
CA LEU A 119 -3.46 12.15 2.55
C LEU A 119 -3.90 13.33 1.71
N HIS A 120 -3.98 14.49 2.35
CA HIS A 120 -4.28 15.75 1.70
C HIS A 120 -3.37 16.85 2.25
N THR A 121 -3.34 18.01 1.59
CA THR A 121 -2.46 19.13 1.96
C THR A 121 -3.09 20.10 2.94
N GLU A 122 -4.33 19.85 3.35
CA GLU A 122 -5.09 20.73 4.23
C GLU A 122 -5.17 20.17 5.65
N ASP A 123 -5.09 21.09 6.60
CA ASP A 123 -5.01 20.88 8.04
C ASP A 123 -3.79 20.08 8.52
N LEU A 124 -3.12 20.63 9.53
CA LEU A 124 -2.18 19.90 10.38
C LEU A 124 -2.98 19.44 11.61
N PRO A 125 -3.60 18.25 11.59
CA PRO A 125 -4.19 17.70 12.81
C PRO A 125 -3.11 17.51 13.87
N SER A 126 -3.55 17.34 15.12
CA SER A 126 -2.71 16.79 16.19
C SER A 126 -1.99 15.52 15.70
N ASN A 127 -0.76 15.29 16.17
CA ASN A 127 0.02 14.10 15.80
C ASN A 127 -0.85 12.83 15.78
N PRO A 128 -1.12 12.23 14.61
CA PRO A 128 -2.04 11.08 14.50
C PRO A 128 -1.50 9.83 15.19
N PHE A 129 -0.20 9.82 15.51
CA PHE A 129 0.48 8.76 16.23
C PHE A 129 0.48 8.91 17.75
N SER A 130 -0.23 9.92 18.29
CA SER A 130 -0.33 10.13 19.74
C SER A 130 -1.30 9.18 20.45
N ALA A 131 -2.16 8.50 19.69
CA ALA A 131 -3.08 7.48 20.20
C ALA A 131 -2.41 6.09 20.27
N ASP A 132 -3.08 5.16 20.96
CA ASP A 132 -2.69 3.75 20.99
C ASP A 132 -2.64 3.16 19.57
N ALA A 133 -1.78 2.16 19.40
CA ALA A 133 -1.61 1.44 18.15
C ALA A 133 -2.93 0.74 17.72
N PRO A 134 -3.42 0.97 16.49
CA PRO A 134 -4.59 0.27 15.99
C PRO A 134 -4.25 -1.15 15.55
N GLU A 135 -5.22 -2.06 15.56
CA GLU A 135 -5.08 -3.39 14.96
C GLU A 135 -5.02 -3.30 13.43
N SER A 136 -5.68 -2.29 12.85
CA SER A 136 -5.74 -2.10 11.41
C SER A 136 -5.80 -0.63 10.98
N LEU A 137 -5.09 -0.32 9.90
CA LEU A 137 -5.02 0.99 9.30
C LEU A 137 -5.23 0.87 7.79
N CYS A 138 -6.12 1.67 7.20
CA CYS A 138 -6.11 1.91 5.77
C CYS A 138 -5.80 3.37 5.45
N PHE A 139 -5.08 3.64 4.37
CA PHE A 139 -4.84 5.00 3.95
C PHE A 139 -4.78 5.19 2.43
N ALA A 140 -5.28 6.34 1.96
CA ALA A 140 -5.35 6.69 0.55
C ALA A 140 -4.28 7.73 0.18
N VAL A 141 -3.49 7.43 -0.86
CA VAL A 141 -2.51 8.34 -1.46
C VAL A 141 -2.98 8.78 -2.84
N GLY A 142 -3.10 10.09 -3.02
CA GLY A 142 -3.58 10.71 -4.25
C GLY A 142 -2.56 10.71 -5.40
N PRO A 143 -2.96 11.10 -6.61
CA PRO A 143 -2.07 11.31 -7.74
C PRO A 143 -1.27 12.61 -7.57
N GLU A 144 -0.45 12.96 -8.57
CA GLU A 144 0.37 14.18 -8.58
C GLU A 144 -0.47 15.45 -8.41
N GLY A 145 -1.71 15.45 -8.91
CA GLY A 145 -2.68 16.54 -8.75
C GLY A 145 -3.42 16.56 -7.41
N GLY A 146 -3.13 15.62 -6.50
CA GLY A 146 -3.85 15.42 -5.25
C GLY A 146 -5.29 14.94 -5.44
N PHE A 147 -6.01 14.80 -4.33
CA PHE A 147 -7.47 14.63 -4.32
C PHE A 147 -8.16 15.99 -4.48
N SER A 148 -9.38 16.00 -5.02
CA SER A 148 -10.24 17.19 -4.96
C SER A 148 -10.81 17.37 -3.55
N GLU A 149 -11.22 18.59 -3.21
CA GLU A 149 -11.90 18.87 -1.93
C GLU A 149 -13.17 18.02 -1.79
N GLU A 150 -13.92 17.84 -2.89
CA GLU A 150 -15.11 16.98 -2.94
C GLU A 150 -14.78 15.52 -2.62
N GLU A 151 -13.70 14.97 -3.19
CA GLU A 151 -13.26 13.60 -2.91
C GLU A 151 -12.86 13.40 -1.45
N VAL A 152 -12.20 14.40 -0.86
CA VAL A 152 -11.79 14.37 0.55
C VAL A 152 -13.00 14.43 1.46
N GLU A 153 -13.96 15.32 1.20
CA GLU A 153 -15.17 15.44 2.00
C GLU A 153 -16.03 14.18 1.92
N GLN A 154 -16.20 13.61 0.74
CA GLN A 154 -16.91 12.34 0.58
C GLN A 154 -16.18 11.16 1.25
N ALA A 155 -14.85 11.17 1.33
CA ALA A 155 -14.11 10.16 2.08
C ALA A 155 -14.35 10.29 3.59
N LYS A 156 -14.46 11.52 4.12
CA LYS A 156 -14.80 11.76 5.53
C LYS A 156 -16.16 11.19 5.91
N ASP A 157 -17.14 11.23 5.01
CA ASP A 157 -18.45 10.60 5.22
C ASP A 157 -18.34 9.07 5.48
N TYR A 158 -17.26 8.43 5.04
CA TYR A 158 -16.95 7.02 5.31
C TYR A 158 -15.95 6.79 6.46
N GLY A 159 -15.71 7.84 7.25
CA GLY A 159 -14.87 7.81 8.44
C GLY A 159 -13.38 7.97 8.18
N PHE A 160 -12.98 8.53 7.03
CA PHE A 160 -11.58 8.87 6.77
C PHE A 160 -11.19 10.19 7.42
N ASP A 161 -10.16 10.16 8.27
CA ASP A 161 -9.54 11.38 8.77
C ASP A 161 -8.54 11.93 7.74
N CYS A 162 -8.54 13.24 7.58
CA CYS A 162 -7.57 13.94 6.73
C CYS A 162 -6.23 14.04 7.47
N ILE A 163 -5.13 13.63 6.81
CA ILE A 163 -3.79 13.73 7.38
C ILE A 163 -2.82 14.42 6.42
N THR A 164 -1.88 15.17 6.98
CA THR A 164 -0.83 15.89 6.24
C THR A 164 0.56 15.46 6.70
N LEU A 165 1.46 15.11 5.78
CA LEU A 165 2.84 14.69 6.07
C LEU A 165 3.81 15.88 6.18
N GLY A 166 3.45 16.86 7.01
CA GLY A 166 4.20 18.09 7.20
C GLY A 166 4.05 19.10 6.03
N PRO A 167 4.82 20.19 6.03
CA PRO A 167 4.55 21.35 5.18
C PRO A 167 5.01 21.19 3.71
N ARG A 168 5.60 20.05 3.35
CA ARG A 168 6.15 19.81 2.00
C ARG A 168 5.20 18.89 1.23
N VAL A 169 4.96 19.23 -0.03
CA VAL A 169 4.25 18.35 -0.95
C VAL A 169 5.17 17.19 -1.32
N TRP A 170 4.74 15.98 -1.00
CA TRP A 170 5.43 14.75 -1.37
C TRP A 170 4.98 14.29 -2.75
N ARG A 171 5.88 13.60 -3.47
CA ARG A 171 5.47 12.89 -4.68
C ARG A 171 4.60 11.69 -4.31
N THR A 172 3.73 11.30 -5.24
CA THR A 172 2.81 10.16 -5.13
C THR A 172 3.51 8.90 -4.65
N GLU A 173 4.72 8.60 -5.14
CA GLU A 173 5.49 7.42 -4.77
C GLU A 173 6.26 7.56 -3.45
N THR A 174 6.50 8.79 -2.98
CA THR A 174 7.24 9.05 -1.74
C THR A 174 6.33 9.09 -0.52
N ALA A 175 5.12 9.64 -0.66
CA ALA A 175 4.13 9.72 0.40
C ALA A 175 3.85 8.37 1.11
N PRO A 176 3.58 7.24 0.40
CA PRO A 176 3.31 5.96 1.06
C PRO A 176 4.53 5.44 1.80
N ILE A 177 5.74 5.63 1.27
CA ILE A 177 7.00 5.21 1.90
C ILE A 177 7.20 5.93 3.24
N VAL A 178 7.01 7.25 3.24
CA VAL A 178 7.14 8.07 4.45
C VAL A 178 6.10 7.65 5.48
N LEU A 179 4.83 7.54 5.09
CA LEU A 179 3.78 7.19 6.02
C LEU A 179 3.94 5.78 6.59
N LEU A 180 4.24 4.78 5.75
CA LEU A 180 4.50 3.42 6.21
C LEU A 180 5.68 3.39 7.19
N SER A 181 6.76 4.12 6.91
CA SER A 181 7.90 4.21 7.83
C SER A 181 7.50 4.80 9.20
N LEU A 182 6.64 5.82 9.21
CA LEU A 182 6.14 6.42 10.45
C LEU A 182 5.19 5.48 11.21
N VAL A 183 4.34 4.74 10.49
CA VAL A 183 3.48 3.70 11.07
C VAL A 183 4.33 2.60 11.69
N GLN A 184 5.33 2.08 10.97
CA GLN A 184 6.20 1.04 11.51
C GLN A 184 7.00 1.51 12.72
N LEU A 185 7.48 2.76 12.71
CA LEU A 185 8.18 3.37 13.84
C LEU A 185 7.28 3.55 15.06
N SER A 186 6.04 3.99 14.86
CA SER A 186 5.16 4.37 15.96
C SER A 186 4.42 3.18 16.55
N TRP A 187 4.00 2.24 15.71
CA TRP A 187 3.05 1.18 16.05
C TRP A 187 3.44 -0.21 15.53
N GLY A 188 4.44 -0.28 14.66
CA GLY A 188 4.86 -1.53 14.03
C GLY A 188 6.10 -2.15 14.66
N ASP A 189 6.99 -2.65 13.81
CA ASP A 189 8.13 -3.49 14.19
C ASP A 189 9.49 -2.80 14.01
N PHE A 190 9.52 -1.50 13.71
CA PHE A 190 10.77 -0.75 13.65
C PHE A 190 11.31 -0.49 15.06
N LEU A 191 12.59 -0.79 15.29
CA LEU A 191 13.22 -0.78 16.62
C LEU A 191 13.93 0.54 16.97
N LEU A 192 13.53 1.67 16.38
CA LEU A 192 14.21 2.96 16.51
C LEU A 192 13.68 3.81 17.67
#